data_AF-A0A1M6KVL1-F1
#
_entry.id   AF-A0A1M6KVL1-F1
#
_cell.length_a   1.000
_cell.length_b   1.000
_cell.length_c   1.000
_cell.angle_alpha   90.00
_cell.angle_beta   90.00
_cell.angle_gamma   90.00
#
_symmetry.space_group_name_H-M   'P 1'
#
loop_
_entity.id
_entity.type
_entity.pdbx_description
1 polymer ?
#
loop_
_entity_poly.entity_id
_entity_poly.type
_entity_poly.pdbx_seq_one_letter_code
_entity_poly.pdbx_strand_id
1 'polypeptide(L)'
;MRTIKEAYIELKQADEHTAVTQTGLRRLVNEGKIPSVKVGNKTLVDMDNVYTFLEMGTASKAAQPEAGKIRPIRRYMDGAYMKRIVNN
;
A
#
# COMPACT_ATOMS: atom_id res chain seq x y z
N MET A 1 6.11 1.05 18.80
CA MET A 1 6.74 0.94 17.45
C MET A 1 7.12 -0.49 17.12
N ARG A 2 6.55 -1.03 16.04
CA ARG A 2 6.75 -2.39 15.51
C ARG A 2 6.99 -2.35 14.00
N THR A 3 7.66 -3.35 13.44
CA THR A 3 7.64 -3.54 11.98
C THR A 3 6.27 -4.07 11.52
N ILE A 4 5.95 -3.93 10.24
CA ILE A 4 4.68 -4.45 9.67
C ILE A 4 4.49 -5.95 9.96
N LYS A 5 5.57 -6.74 9.97
CA LYS A 5 5.49 -8.18 10.27
C LYS A 5 5.16 -8.43 11.74
N GLU A 6 5.86 -7.74 12.64
CA GLU A 6 5.63 -7.85 14.09
C GLU A 6 4.23 -7.34 14.46
N ALA A 7 3.80 -6.22 13.89
CA ALA A 7 2.47 -5.67 14.09
C ALA A 7 1.36 -6.66 13.69
N TYR A 8 1.53 -7.36 12.57
CA TYR A 8 0.59 -8.42 12.16
C TYR A 8 0.57 -9.60 13.13
N ILE A 9 1.74 -10.02 13.63
CA ILE A 9 1.82 -11.12 14.61
C ILE A 9 1.11 -10.69 15.91
N GLU A 10 1.36 -9.48 16.37
CA GLU A 10 0.76 -8.92 17.59
C GLU A 10 -0.77 -8.79 17.45
N LEU A 11 -1.27 -8.31 16.30
CA LEU A 11 -2.71 -8.31 15.99
C LEU A 11 -3.32 -9.70 16.08
N LYS A 12 -2.66 -10.70 15.49
CA LYS A 12 -3.16 -12.07 15.48
C LYS A 12 -3.09 -12.75 16.86
N GLN A 13 -2.15 -12.31 17.72
CA GLN A 13 -2.07 -12.75 19.11
C GLN A 13 -3.16 -12.11 19.97
N ALA A 14 -3.51 -10.85 19.69
CA ALA A 14 -4.59 -10.16 20.38
C ALA A 14 -5.98 -10.71 19.97
N ASP A 15 -6.16 -11.04 18.70
CA ASP A 15 -7.37 -11.68 18.17
C ASP A 15 -7.01 -12.68 17.06
N GLU A 16 -7.17 -13.96 17.36
CA GLU A 16 -6.87 -15.06 16.43
C GLU A 16 -7.80 -15.07 15.21
N HIS A 17 -9.01 -14.53 15.34
CA HIS A 17 -10.03 -14.51 14.29
C HIS A 17 -10.06 -13.22 13.48
N THR A 18 -9.07 -12.34 13.68
CA THR A 18 -8.95 -11.11 12.90
C THR A 18 -8.79 -11.40 11.40
N ALA A 19 -9.68 -10.83 10.58
CA ALA A 19 -9.65 -10.94 9.12
C ALA A 19 -8.55 -10.09 8.45
N VAL A 20 -7.78 -9.32 9.23
CA VAL A 20 -6.71 -8.46 8.73
C VAL A 20 -5.53 -9.32 8.28
N THR A 21 -5.14 -9.15 7.02
CA THR A 21 -3.96 -9.81 6.45
C THR A 21 -2.74 -8.91 6.54
N GLN A 22 -1.54 -9.50 6.59
CA GLN A 22 -0.29 -8.74 6.57
C GLN A 22 -0.15 -7.85 5.32
N THR A 23 -0.63 -8.33 4.16
CA THR A 23 -0.63 -7.56 2.90
C THR A 23 -1.62 -6.41 2.96
N GLY A 24 -2.80 -6.61 3.55
CA GLY A 24 -3.77 -5.55 3.83
C GLY A 24 -3.18 -4.46 4.72
N LEU A 25 -2.56 -4.83 5.84
CA LEU A 25 -1.89 -3.88 6.74
C LEU A 25 -0.78 -3.09 6.01
N ARG A 26 0.07 -3.77 5.25
CA ARG A 26 1.11 -3.12 4.43
C ARG A 26 0.52 -2.12 3.45
N ARG A 27 -0.59 -2.47 2.80
CA ARG A 27 -1.25 -1.61 1.83
C ARG A 27 -1.80 -0.35 2.51
N LEU A 28 -2.44 -0.47 3.66
CA LEU A 28 -2.95 0.68 4.43
C LEU A 28 -1.82 1.66 4.82
N VAL A 29 -0.68 1.13 5.24
CA VAL A 29 0.51 1.91 5.56
C VAL A 29 1.08 2.59 4.31
N ASN A 30 1.21 1.86 3.20
CA ASN A 30 1.72 2.41 1.94
C ASN A 30 0.79 3.47 1.32
N GLU A 31 -0.52 3.32 1.49
CA GLU A 31 -1.54 4.30 1.09
C GLU A 31 -1.53 5.54 2.01
N GLY A 32 -0.78 5.53 3.12
CA GLY A 32 -0.70 6.63 4.07
C GLY A 32 -1.91 6.76 5.00
N LYS A 33 -2.79 5.74 5.04
CA LYS A 33 -3.96 5.71 5.92
C LYS A 33 -3.57 5.51 7.38
N ILE A 34 -2.54 4.70 7.61
CA ILE A 34 -1.95 4.49 8.93
C ILE A 34 -0.59 5.19 8.95
N PRO A 35 -0.35 6.09 9.93
CA PRO A 35 0.93 6.79 10.04
C PRO A 35 2.06 5.80 10.29
N SER A 36 3.18 6.00 9.60
CA SER A 36 4.37 5.15 9.76
C SER A 36 5.66 5.96 9.60
N VAL A 37 6.73 5.46 10.22
CA VAL A 37 8.07 6.04 10.15
C VAL A 37 8.96 5.09 9.37
N LYS A 38 9.66 5.61 8.37
CA LYS A 38 10.72 4.85 7.67
C LYS A 38 12.06 5.04 8.37
N VAL A 39 12.71 3.92 8.68
CA VAL A 39 14.09 3.88 9.19
C VAL A 39 14.90 2.96 8.29
N GLY A 40 15.66 3.56 7.36
CA GLY A 40 16.32 2.84 6.28
C GLY A 40 15.33 2.06 5.42
N ASN A 41 15.50 0.74 5.36
CA ASN A 41 14.61 -0.16 4.62
C ASN A 41 13.39 -0.66 5.43
N LYS A 42 13.34 -0.35 6.73
CA LYS A 42 12.25 -0.79 7.61
C LYS A 42 11.17 0.26 7.71
N THR A 43 9.92 -0.20 7.70
CA THR A 43 8.75 0.62 8.02
C THR A 43 8.28 0.26 9.41
N LEU A 44 8.31 1.25 10.30
CA LEU A 44 7.87 1.15 11.67
C LEU A 44 6.47 1.77 11.79
N VAL A 45 5.57 1.04 12.44
CA VAL A 45 4.20 1.44 12.72
C VAL A 45 4.00 1.47 14.22
N ASP A 46 3.15 2.38 14.67
CA ASP A 46 2.70 2.35 16.06
C ASP A 46 1.43 1.52 16.19
N MET A 47 1.36 0.66 17.20
CA MET A 47 0.24 -0.25 17.37
C MET A 47 -1.02 0.50 17.80
N ASP A 48 -0.88 1.52 18.64
CA ASP A 48 -1.99 2.37 19.07
C ASP A 48 -2.69 3.03 17.87
N ASN A 49 -1.91 3.50 16.90
CA ASN A 49 -2.44 4.07 15.66
C ASN A 49 -3.14 3.02 14.79
N VAL A 50 -2.66 1.78 14.79
CA VAL A 50 -3.29 0.67 14.05
C VAL A 50 -4.63 0.32 14.70
N TYR A 51 -4.69 0.15 16.02
CA TYR A 51 -5.92 -0.14 16.75
C TYR A 51 -6.94 0.99 16.59
N THR A 52 -6.51 2.24 16.80
CA THR A 52 -7.37 3.42 16.61
C THR A 52 -7.97 3.47 15.20
N PHE A 53 -7.16 3.15 14.18
CA PHE A 53 -7.63 3.11 12.80
C PHE A 53 -8.68 2.02 12.55
N LEU A 54 -8.48 0.83 13.14
CA LEU A 54 -9.42 -0.28 13.02
C LEU A 54 -10.73 -0.02 13.77
N GLU A 55 -10.66 0.62 14.94
CA GLU A 55 -11.82 0.99 15.75
C GLU A 55 -12.64 2.12 15.14
N MET A 56 -12.00 3.21 14.70
CA MET A 56 -12.70 4.33 14.05
C MET A 56 -13.34 3.89 12.74
N GLY A 57 -12.73 2.92 12.05
CA GLY A 57 -13.04 2.60 10.67
C GLY A 57 -12.74 3.78 9.75
N THR A 58 -12.69 3.53 8.44
CA THR A 58 -12.65 4.63 7.47
C THR A 58 -13.91 4.62 6.64
N ALA A 59 -14.69 5.70 6.72
CA ALA A 59 -15.59 6.07 5.64
C ALA A 59 -14.70 6.42 4.44
N SER A 60 -14.40 5.45 3.59
CA SER A 60 -13.51 5.64 2.46
C SER A 60 -14.09 6.72 1.56
N LYS A 61 -13.44 7.90 1.51
CA LYS A 61 -13.64 8.84 0.41
C LYS A 61 -12.94 8.22 -0.79
N ALA A 62 -13.63 7.31 -1.47
CA ALA A 62 -13.17 6.80 -2.75
C ALA A 62 -12.99 8.02 -3.65
N ALA A 63 -11.74 8.38 -3.95
CA ALA A 63 -11.47 9.20 -5.11
C ALA A 63 -11.94 8.37 -6.31
N GLN A 64 -13.19 8.60 -6.71
CA GLN A 64 -13.77 8.04 -7.91
C GLN A 64 -12.80 8.40 -9.05
N PRO A 65 -12.19 7.43 -9.76
CA PRO A 65 -11.52 7.78 -10.99
C PRO A 65 -12.56 8.45 -11.87
N GLU A 66 -12.25 9.63 -12.42
CA GLU A 66 -13.14 10.36 -13.32
C GLU A 66 -13.58 9.41 -14.45
N ALA A 67 -14.80 8.89 -14.34
CA ALA A 67 -15.32 7.89 -15.24
C ALA A 67 -15.26 8.43 -16.68
N GLY A 68 -14.58 7.71 -17.58
CA GLY A 68 -14.47 8.07 -19.00
C GLY A 68 -13.07 8.48 -19.48
N LYS A 69 -12.07 8.63 -18.61
CA LYS A 69 -10.67 8.87 -19.05
C LYS A 69 -9.89 7.56 -19.13
N ILE A 70 -9.56 7.13 -20.35
CA ILE A 70 -8.63 6.02 -20.60
C ILE A 70 -7.26 6.40 -20.03
N ARG A 71 -6.67 5.54 -19.19
CA ARG A 71 -5.31 5.75 -18.68
C ARG A 71 -4.34 5.69 -19.87
N PRO A 72 -3.48 6.69 -20.09
CA PRO A 72 -2.54 6.66 -21.20
C PRO A 72 -1.63 5.44 -21.04
N ILE A 73 -1.59 4.58 -22.05
CA ILE A 73 -0.57 3.55 -22.15
C ILE A 73 0.74 4.29 -22.32
N ARG A 74 1.70 4.10 -21.41
CA ARG A 74 3.09 4.54 -21.60
C ARG A 74 3.62 3.75 -22.79
N ARG A 75 3.40 4.31 -23.97
CA ARG A 75 3.77 3.74 -25.26
C ARG A 75 5.28 3.53 -25.21
N TYR A 76 5.72 2.28 -25.23
CA TYR A 76 7.12 1.87 -25.39
C TYR A 76 7.62 2.21 -26.80
N MET A 77 7.50 3.48 -27.20
CA MET A 77 8.02 4.04 -28.45
C MET A 77 9.00 5.17 -28.14
N ASP A 78 9.86 4.96 -27.15
CA ASP A 78 11.11 5.71 -27.13
C ASP A 78 11.92 5.26 -28.34
N GLY A 79 12.45 6.22 -29.10
CA GLY A 79 13.09 6.02 -30.42
C GLY A 79 14.23 4.99 -30.46
N ALA A 80 14.70 4.52 -29.30
CA ALA A 80 15.62 3.40 -29.16
C ALA A 80 15.03 2.05 -29.64
N TYR A 81 13.72 1.83 -29.50
CA TYR A 81 13.08 0.58 -29.95
C TYR A 81 12.91 0.57 -31.48
N MET A 82 12.56 1.70 -32.09
CA MET A 82 12.44 1.83 -33.54
C MET A 82 13.77 1.62 -34.26
N LYS A 83 14.87 2.23 -33.78
CA LYS A 83 16.21 2.09 -34.38
C LYS A 83 16.73 0.65 -34.45
N ARG A 84 16.19 -0.25 -33.63
CA ARG A 84 16.59 -1.66 -33.58
C ARG A 84 15.87 -2.53 -34.62
N ILE A 85 14.65 -2.14 -35.04
CA ILE A 85 13.84 -2.90 -36.01
C ILE A 85 14.28 -2.62 -37.45
N VAL A 86 14.72 -1.40 -37.75
CA VAL A 86 15.08 -0.99 -39.12
C VAL A 86 16.48 -1.45 -39.57
N ASN A 87 17.27 -2.04 -38.67
CA ASN A 87 18.66 -2.46 -38.94
C ASN A 87 18.85 -4.00 -38.91
N ASN A 88 17.78 -4.77 -39.14
CA ASN A 88 17.83 -6.21 -39.38
C ASN A 88 16.98 -6.54 -40.61
#